data_AF-F6HMT2-F1
#
_entry.id   AF-F6HMT2-F1
#
_cell.length_a   1.000
_cell.length_b   1.000
_cell.length_c   1.000
_cell.angle_alpha   90.00
_cell.angle_beta   90.00
_cell.angle_gamma   90.00
#
_symmetry.space_group_name_H-M   'P 1'
#
loop_
_entity.id
_entity.type
_entity.pdbx_description
1 polymer ?
#
loop_
_entity_poly.entity_id
_entity_poly.type
_entity_poly.pdbx_seq_one_letter_code
_entity_poly.pdbx_strand_id
1 'polypeptide(L)'
;MGLGISPGLLMLVAFFWLPWLSDVGAQSTGSARALDALLQDYAYQAFKALNKPKTGIPYDGAVPLNLTGIGISALRLRSGSLRSRGVTMYKEFEIPKGVVVTPYVERLIFVYQNLGNLSSVYYPLPGYAYLAPVLGLLPYDASNLSATNLPELHINASDKPISIKFQGVSSVPAGSVAKCVWFDLDGFPNFSNAVSGNICSTAQQGHFGIVVESNAPAPSPPPSVVPSPSGGEKGGTSKVWIIVGSVVGGLALLVLLAFLVLWLRKYKRRKKMQQMEKAAEVGEALRMTSVGNTKAPAAMVTRTQPIIENEYMP
;
A
#
# COMPACT_ATOMS: atom_id res chain seq x y z
N MET A 1 54.93 -13.99 -0.76
CA MET A 1 53.94 -12.93 -0.42
C MET A 1 52.55 -13.51 -0.62
N GLY A 2 51.99 -14.16 0.40
CA GLY A 2 50.60 -14.64 0.36
C GLY A 2 49.75 -13.69 1.20
N LEU A 3 48.87 -12.91 0.57
CA LEU A 3 47.89 -12.12 1.30
C LEU A 3 46.87 -13.08 1.91
N GLY A 4 47.01 -13.38 3.20
CA GLY A 4 45.99 -14.08 3.98
C GLY A 4 44.79 -13.16 4.18
N ILE A 5 43.69 -13.45 3.49
CA ILE A 5 42.41 -12.77 3.69
C ILE A 5 41.90 -13.17 5.08
N SER A 6 41.71 -12.19 5.97
CA SER A 6 41.26 -12.44 7.33
C SER A 6 39.81 -12.98 7.35
N PRO A 7 39.47 -13.91 8.25
CA PRO A 7 38.11 -14.46 8.36
C PRO A 7 37.03 -13.38 8.58
N GLY A 8 37.41 -12.25 9.18
CA GLY A 8 36.53 -11.09 9.37
C GLY A 8 36.16 -10.37 8.07
N LEU A 9 37.03 -10.38 7.06
CA LEU A 9 36.74 -9.79 5.75
C LEU A 9 35.71 -10.64 4.98
N LEU A 10 35.78 -11.97 5.10
CA LEU A 10 34.82 -12.90 4.51
C LEU A 10 33.42 -12.78 5.15
N MET A 11 33.34 -12.53 6.46
CA MET A 11 32.09 -12.29 7.17
C MET A 11 31.44 -10.94 6.79
N LEU A 12 32.24 -9.91 6.49
CA LEU A 12 31.74 -8.62 6.01
C LEU A 12 31.19 -8.70 4.59
N VAL A 13 31.83 -9.47 3.70
CA VAL A 13 31.32 -9.71 2.33
C VAL A 13 30.01 -10.50 2.37
N ALA A 14 29.88 -11.49 3.27
CA ALA A 14 28.62 -12.22 3.49
C ALA A 14 27.49 -11.30 4.01
N PHE A 15 27.78 -10.36 4.93
CA PHE A 15 26.79 -9.40 5.44
C PHE A 15 26.32 -8.37 4.40
N PHE A 16 27.16 -8.03 3.41
CA PHE A 16 26.77 -7.18 2.28
C PHE A 16 25.95 -7.93 1.22
N TRP A 17 25.99 -9.28 1.20
CA TRP A 17 25.26 -10.12 0.24
C TRP A 17 23.97 -10.73 0.84
N LEU A 18 23.77 -10.60 2.15
CA LEU A 18 22.55 -10.98 2.87
C LEU A 18 21.27 -10.13 2.62
N PRO A 19 21.23 -8.97 1.91
CA PRO A 19 19.95 -8.36 1.59
C PRO A 19 19.15 -9.13 0.53
N TRP A 20 19.76 -10.06 -0.20
CA TRP A 20 19.08 -10.78 -1.29
C TRP A 20 18.11 -11.87 -0.86
N LEU A 21 17.92 -12.11 0.44
CA LEU A 21 16.92 -13.06 0.95
C LEU A 21 15.62 -12.38 1.44
N SER A 22 15.48 -11.06 1.31
CA SER A 22 14.23 -10.35 1.64
C SER A 22 13.29 -10.09 0.44
N ASP A 23 13.63 -10.60 -0.75
CA ASP A 23 13.03 -10.15 -2.01
C ASP A 23 11.71 -10.87 -2.39
N VAL A 24 11.26 -11.86 -1.63
CA VAL A 24 10.05 -12.62 -1.99
C VAL A 24 8.76 -11.85 -1.69
N GLY A 25 8.74 -11.05 -0.62
CA GLY A 25 7.57 -10.23 -0.26
C GLY A 25 7.44 -8.95 -1.10
N ALA A 26 8.57 -8.26 -1.33
CA ALA A 26 8.59 -6.98 -2.05
C ALA A 26 8.24 -7.12 -3.54
N GLN A 27 8.65 -8.21 -4.19
CA GLN A 27 8.30 -8.49 -5.59
C GLN A 27 6.80 -8.74 -5.77
N SER A 28 6.14 -9.44 -4.83
CA SER A 28 4.70 -9.73 -4.90
C SER A 28 3.85 -8.47 -4.65
N THR A 29 4.20 -7.64 -3.67
CA THR A 29 3.49 -6.36 -3.45
C THR A 29 3.63 -5.42 -4.64
N GLY A 30 4.83 -5.35 -5.24
CA GLY A 30 5.08 -4.56 -6.44
C GLY A 30 4.27 -5.02 -7.66
N SER A 31 4.14 -6.34 -7.85
CA SER A 31 3.36 -6.91 -8.96
C SER A 31 1.85 -6.72 -8.79
N ALA A 32 1.33 -6.85 -7.57
CA ALA A 32 -0.09 -6.62 -7.27
C ALA A 32 -0.50 -5.15 -7.50
N ARG A 33 0.29 -4.18 -6.99
CA ARG A 33 0.05 -2.74 -7.25
C ARG A 33 0.12 -2.40 -8.75
N ALA A 34 1.05 -3.00 -9.48
CA ALA A 34 1.15 -2.80 -10.92
C ALA A 34 -0.07 -3.38 -11.66
N LEU A 35 -0.60 -4.51 -11.18
CA LEU A 35 -1.86 -5.06 -11.68
C LEU A 35 -3.01 -4.10 -11.40
N ASP A 36 -3.12 -3.54 -10.19
CA ASP A 36 -4.20 -2.60 -9.84
C ASP A 36 -4.23 -1.37 -10.75
N ALA A 37 -3.07 -0.75 -11.01
CA ALA A 37 -2.95 0.36 -11.94
C ALA A 37 -3.36 -0.02 -13.38
N LEU A 38 -3.00 -1.22 -13.83
CA LEU A 38 -3.40 -1.72 -15.14
C LEU A 38 -4.91 -1.98 -15.22
N LEU A 39 -5.49 -2.62 -14.20
CA LEU A 39 -6.92 -2.92 -14.14
C LEU A 39 -7.76 -1.65 -14.00
N GLN A 40 -7.25 -0.61 -13.31
CA GLN A 40 -7.84 0.72 -13.29
C GLN A 40 -8.00 1.26 -14.72
N ASP A 41 -6.97 1.22 -15.55
CA ASP A 41 -7.04 1.75 -16.92
C ASP A 41 -8.14 1.05 -17.74
N TYR A 42 -8.26 -0.28 -17.64
CA TYR A 42 -9.33 -1.04 -18.32
C TYR A 42 -10.72 -0.76 -17.74
N ALA A 43 -10.83 -0.55 -16.43
CA ALA A 43 -12.08 -0.17 -15.79
C ALA A 43 -12.54 1.23 -16.25
N TYR A 44 -11.63 2.18 -16.43
CA TYR A 44 -11.95 3.51 -16.95
C TYR A 44 -12.32 3.49 -18.43
N GLN A 45 -11.69 2.61 -19.23
CA GLN A 45 -12.06 2.42 -20.63
C GLN A 45 -13.51 2.00 -20.83
N ALA A 46 -14.12 1.27 -19.88
CA ALA A 46 -15.53 0.91 -19.92
C ALA A 46 -16.46 2.14 -20.02
N PHE A 47 -16.02 3.31 -19.56
CA PHE A 47 -16.77 4.56 -19.69
C PHE A 47 -16.48 5.33 -20.98
N LYS A 48 -15.32 5.11 -21.64
CA LYS A 48 -14.91 5.91 -22.81
C LYS A 48 -15.82 5.72 -24.02
N ALA A 49 -16.37 4.53 -24.19
CA ALA A 49 -17.32 4.23 -25.26
C ALA A 49 -18.72 4.87 -25.03
N LEU A 50 -18.96 5.48 -23.86
CA LEU A 50 -20.27 6.01 -23.49
C LEU A 50 -20.30 7.53 -23.63
N ASN A 51 -21.21 8.04 -24.46
CA ASN A 51 -21.39 9.49 -24.62
C ASN A 51 -21.76 10.19 -23.29
N LYS A 52 -22.53 9.52 -22.42
CA LYS A 52 -22.96 10.02 -21.11
C LYS A 52 -23.09 8.86 -20.11
N PRO A 53 -22.02 8.47 -19.40
CA PRO A 53 -22.08 7.39 -18.42
C PRO A 53 -22.99 7.75 -17.24
N LYS A 54 -23.88 6.83 -16.86
CA LYS A 54 -24.84 7.04 -15.77
C LYS A 54 -24.16 6.77 -14.43
N THR A 55 -24.45 7.61 -13.44
CA THR A 55 -23.99 7.41 -12.06
C THR A 55 -24.81 6.30 -11.40
N GLY A 56 -24.17 5.45 -10.60
CA GLY A 56 -24.83 4.37 -9.86
C GLY A 56 -25.10 3.10 -10.68
N ILE A 57 -24.61 3.03 -11.93
CA ILE A 57 -24.69 1.83 -12.77
C ILE A 57 -23.28 1.23 -12.90
N PRO A 58 -23.09 -0.07 -12.64
CA PRO A 58 -21.82 -0.74 -12.88
C PRO A 58 -21.62 -1.01 -14.38
N TYR A 59 -20.39 -0.81 -14.84
CA TYR A 59 -19.96 -1.12 -16.21
C TYR A 59 -18.83 -2.13 -16.18
N ASP A 60 -19.03 -3.28 -16.80
CA ASP A 60 -18.01 -4.31 -16.86
C ASP A 60 -16.93 -3.94 -17.89
N GLY A 61 -15.67 -4.13 -17.53
CA GLY A 61 -14.53 -3.86 -18.40
C GLY A 61 -14.00 -5.14 -19.04
N ALA A 62 -13.27 -4.99 -20.14
CA ALA A 62 -12.59 -6.09 -20.82
C ALA A 62 -11.09 -6.04 -20.51
N VAL A 63 -10.55 -7.14 -20.01
CA VAL A 63 -9.11 -7.33 -19.75
C VAL A 63 -8.42 -7.93 -20.98
N PRO A 64 -7.10 -7.71 -21.16
CA PRO A 64 -6.35 -8.29 -22.27
C PRO A 64 -6.22 -9.82 -22.10
N LEU A 65 -5.91 -10.52 -23.20
CA LEU A 65 -5.84 -11.99 -23.22
C LEU A 65 -4.88 -12.58 -22.16
N ASN A 66 -3.81 -11.86 -21.83
CA ASN A 66 -2.84 -12.30 -20.82
C ASN A 66 -3.40 -12.28 -19.39
N LEU A 67 -4.53 -11.61 -19.15
CA LEU A 67 -5.23 -11.51 -17.87
C LEU A 67 -6.60 -12.19 -17.93
N THR A 68 -6.80 -13.11 -18.87
CA THR A 68 -8.05 -13.86 -19.00
C THR A 68 -8.37 -14.58 -17.69
N GLY A 69 -9.64 -14.48 -17.27
CA GLY A 69 -10.10 -15.01 -15.98
C GLY A 69 -10.19 -13.97 -14.87
N ILE A 70 -9.62 -12.77 -15.06
CA ILE A 70 -9.90 -11.62 -14.18
C ILE A 70 -11.21 -10.96 -14.62
N GLY A 71 -12.15 -10.85 -13.68
CA GLY A 71 -13.34 -10.02 -13.85
C GLY A 71 -13.09 -8.59 -13.37
N ILE A 72 -13.46 -7.60 -14.16
CA ILE A 72 -13.41 -6.18 -13.76
C ILE A 72 -14.75 -5.49 -13.96
N SER A 73 -15.09 -4.59 -13.06
CA SER A 73 -16.28 -3.75 -13.17
C SER A 73 -16.00 -2.39 -12.56
N ALA A 74 -16.69 -1.35 -13.04
CA ALA A 74 -16.50 0.01 -12.58
C ALA A 74 -17.84 0.65 -12.22
N LEU A 75 -17.96 1.18 -11.00
CA LEU A 75 -19.16 1.84 -10.51
C LEU A 75 -18.85 3.31 -10.17
N ARG A 76 -19.35 4.23 -11.01
CA ARG A 76 -19.20 5.67 -10.79
C ARG A 76 -20.26 6.20 -9.83
N LEU A 77 -19.85 6.92 -8.80
CA LEU A 77 -20.71 7.50 -7.76
C LEU A 77 -20.35 8.96 -7.49
N ARG A 78 -21.29 9.70 -6.88
CA ARG A 78 -20.98 10.96 -6.19
C ARG A 78 -20.66 10.66 -4.73
N SER A 79 -19.64 11.29 -4.16
CA SER A 79 -19.25 11.06 -2.76
C SER A 79 -20.40 11.36 -1.77
N GLY A 80 -21.17 12.42 -2.01
CA GLY A 80 -22.36 12.72 -1.20
C GLY A 80 -23.45 11.65 -1.30
N SER A 81 -23.62 11.01 -2.47
CA SER A 81 -24.57 9.91 -2.65
C SER A 81 -24.09 8.64 -1.96
N LEU A 82 -22.80 8.32 -2.07
CA LEU A 82 -22.18 7.20 -1.38
C LEU A 82 -22.40 7.32 0.14
N ARG A 83 -22.10 8.49 0.71
CA ARG A 83 -22.26 8.73 2.15
C ARG A 83 -23.72 8.65 2.61
N SER A 84 -24.66 9.24 1.86
CA SER A 84 -26.08 9.33 2.27
C SER A 84 -26.89 8.06 1.98
N ARG A 85 -26.56 7.33 0.90
CA ARG A 85 -27.37 6.21 0.39
C ARG A 85 -26.67 4.85 0.46
N GLY A 86 -25.33 4.82 0.45
CA GLY A 86 -24.57 3.58 0.29
C GLY A 86 -24.77 2.98 -1.11
N VAL A 87 -24.45 1.69 -1.23
CA VAL A 87 -24.72 0.85 -2.40
C VAL A 87 -25.24 -0.50 -1.91
N THR A 88 -26.52 -0.79 -2.15
CA THR A 88 -27.16 -2.01 -1.64
C THR A 88 -26.46 -3.29 -2.11
N MET A 89 -26.05 -3.33 -3.38
CA MET A 89 -25.29 -4.44 -3.92
C MET A 89 -24.44 -3.97 -5.10
N TYR A 90 -23.14 -4.22 -5.03
CA TYR A 90 -22.19 -4.05 -6.12
C TYR A 90 -21.34 -5.32 -6.24
N LYS A 91 -21.74 -6.20 -7.17
CA LYS A 91 -21.19 -7.56 -7.30
C LYS A 91 -21.33 -8.31 -5.95
N GLU A 92 -20.26 -8.60 -5.22
CA GLU A 92 -20.26 -9.24 -3.90
C GLU A 92 -20.26 -8.24 -2.73
N PHE A 93 -20.16 -6.94 -3.00
CA PHE A 93 -20.02 -5.90 -1.97
C PHE A 93 -21.36 -5.23 -1.65
N GLU A 94 -21.73 -5.22 -0.37
CA GLU A 94 -22.77 -4.35 0.19
C GLU A 94 -22.09 -3.19 0.93
N ILE A 95 -22.25 -1.98 0.40
CA ILE A 95 -21.59 -0.78 0.90
C ILE A 95 -22.61 0.02 1.72
N PRO A 96 -22.43 0.17 3.04
CA PRO A 96 -23.42 0.83 3.88
C PRO A 96 -23.45 2.34 3.67
N LYS A 97 -24.46 2.98 4.26
CA LYS A 97 -24.47 4.44 4.44
C LYS A 97 -23.36 4.84 5.42
N GLY A 98 -22.89 6.08 5.30
CA GLY A 98 -21.90 6.66 6.19
C GLY A 98 -20.44 6.53 5.72
N VAL A 99 -20.17 5.82 4.61
CA VAL A 99 -18.81 5.71 4.07
C VAL A 99 -18.26 7.08 3.68
N VAL A 100 -17.08 7.40 4.22
CA VAL A 100 -16.35 8.65 3.96
C VAL A 100 -15.17 8.37 3.03
N VAL A 101 -14.93 9.26 2.08
CA VAL A 101 -13.83 9.20 1.11
C VAL A 101 -12.82 10.30 1.42
N THR A 102 -11.53 9.96 1.47
CA THR A 102 -10.41 10.89 1.74
C THR A 102 -9.28 10.68 0.73
N PRO A 103 -8.78 11.73 0.06
CA PRO A 103 -9.30 13.10 0.07
C PRO A 103 -10.72 13.18 -0.53
N TYR A 104 -11.45 14.25 -0.21
CA TYR A 104 -12.79 14.44 -0.77
C TYR A 104 -12.70 14.73 -2.26
N VAL A 105 -13.48 13.98 -3.04
CA VAL A 105 -13.71 14.21 -4.48
C VAL A 105 -15.21 14.34 -4.73
N GLU A 106 -15.66 15.08 -5.74
CA GLU A 106 -17.10 15.17 -6.04
C GLU A 106 -17.64 13.84 -6.56
N ARG A 107 -16.85 13.18 -7.43
CA ARG A 107 -17.17 11.90 -8.06
C ARG A 107 -16.02 10.94 -7.89
N LEU A 108 -16.33 9.70 -7.54
CA LEU A 108 -15.38 8.61 -7.49
C LEU A 108 -15.85 7.43 -8.36
N ILE A 109 -14.94 6.53 -8.66
CA ILE A 109 -15.23 5.21 -9.22
C ILE A 109 -14.76 4.17 -8.22
N PHE A 110 -15.63 3.22 -7.88
CA PHE A 110 -15.18 1.95 -7.34
C PHE A 110 -14.80 1.03 -8.49
N VAL A 111 -13.58 0.54 -8.50
CA VAL A 111 -13.11 -0.54 -9.35
C VAL A 111 -13.22 -1.83 -8.57
N TYR A 112 -14.12 -2.69 -9.05
CA TYR A 112 -14.24 -4.07 -8.62
C TYR A 112 -13.27 -4.94 -9.42
N GLN A 113 -12.59 -5.84 -8.72
CA GLN A 113 -11.73 -6.84 -9.32
C GLN A 113 -12.09 -8.22 -8.78
N ASN A 114 -12.08 -9.24 -9.64
CA ASN A 114 -12.15 -10.64 -9.26
C ASN A 114 -11.00 -11.37 -9.92
N LEU A 115 -10.02 -11.82 -9.14
CA LEU A 115 -8.77 -12.36 -9.69
C LEU A 115 -8.88 -13.81 -10.17
N GLY A 116 -10.02 -14.47 -9.96
CA GLY A 116 -10.22 -15.86 -10.34
C GLY A 116 -9.08 -16.77 -9.89
N ASN A 117 -8.57 -17.57 -10.82
CA ASN A 117 -7.46 -18.51 -10.57
C ASN A 117 -6.10 -17.83 -10.37
N LEU A 118 -5.98 -16.53 -10.67
CA LEU A 118 -4.75 -15.76 -10.47
C LEU A 118 -4.60 -15.23 -9.04
N SER A 119 -5.56 -15.52 -8.17
CA SER A 119 -5.54 -15.12 -6.75
C SER A 119 -4.24 -15.51 -6.04
N SER A 120 -3.82 -16.77 -6.15
CA SER A 120 -2.58 -17.26 -5.53
C SER A 120 -1.29 -16.75 -6.20
N VAL A 121 -1.40 -16.21 -7.42
CA VAL A 121 -0.26 -15.64 -8.16
C VAL A 121 0.05 -14.24 -7.67
N TYR A 122 -0.99 -13.40 -7.49
CA TYR A 122 -0.82 -12.01 -7.05
C TYR A 122 -0.84 -11.85 -5.52
N TYR A 123 -1.54 -12.75 -4.82
CA TYR A 123 -1.63 -12.78 -3.36
C TYR A 123 -1.21 -14.17 -2.84
N PRO A 124 0.07 -14.54 -2.97
CA PRO A 124 0.57 -15.79 -2.43
C PRO A 124 0.45 -15.80 -0.90
N LEU A 125 -0.18 -16.84 -0.35
CA LEU A 125 -0.44 -16.95 1.08
C LEU A 125 0.04 -18.30 1.62
N PRO A 126 1.33 -18.45 1.98
CA PRO A 126 1.89 -19.70 2.47
C PRO A 126 1.16 -20.20 3.73
N GLY A 127 0.91 -21.50 3.80
CA GLY A 127 0.16 -22.12 4.91
C GLY A 127 -1.36 -21.97 4.81
N TYR A 128 -1.87 -21.37 3.74
CA TYR A 128 -3.30 -21.19 3.51
C TYR A 128 -3.70 -21.62 2.09
N ALA A 129 -4.93 -22.09 1.94
CA ALA A 129 -5.55 -22.37 0.65
C ALA A 129 -6.77 -21.45 0.47
N TYR A 130 -6.90 -20.84 -0.71
CA TYR A 130 -8.08 -20.04 -1.06
C TYR A 130 -9.30 -20.94 -1.27
N LEU A 131 -10.41 -20.58 -0.63
CA LEU A 131 -11.72 -21.20 -0.83
C LEU A 131 -12.55 -20.47 -1.90
N ALA A 132 -12.19 -19.22 -2.21
CA ALA A 132 -12.81 -18.40 -3.24
C ALA A 132 -11.78 -17.45 -3.87
N PRO A 133 -12.05 -16.91 -5.07
CA PRO A 133 -11.19 -15.90 -5.68
C PRO A 133 -11.01 -14.66 -4.80
N VAL A 134 -9.83 -14.03 -4.89
CA VAL A 134 -9.57 -12.73 -4.26
C VAL A 134 -10.35 -11.64 -4.99
N LEU A 135 -11.09 -10.85 -4.21
CA LEU A 135 -11.91 -9.73 -4.68
C LEU A 135 -11.28 -8.40 -4.27
N GLY A 136 -11.19 -7.46 -5.20
CA GLY A 136 -10.71 -6.10 -4.97
C GLY A 136 -11.85 -5.09 -4.97
N LEU A 137 -11.81 -4.13 -4.05
CA LEU A 137 -12.65 -2.94 -4.07
C LEU A 137 -11.77 -1.71 -3.88
N LEU A 138 -11.46 -1.03 -4.98
CA LEU A 138 -10.52 0.09 -5.00
C LEU A 138 -11.20 1.38 -5.48
N PRO A 139 -11.24 2.46 -4.68
CA PRO A 139 -11.83 3.73 -5.05
C PRO A 139 -10.81 4.67 -5.70
N TYR A 140 -11.22 5.38 -6.75
CA TYR A 140 -10.39 6.34 -7.48
C TYR A 140 -11.16 7.62 -7.84
N ASP A 141 -10.45 8.73 -8.11
CA ASP A 141 -11.08 9.98 -8.55
C ASP A 141 -11.70 9.85 -9.95
N ALA A 142 -12.96 10.26 -10.09
CA ALA A 142 -13.70 10.22 -11.34
C ALA A 142 -14.03 11.62 -11.89
N SER A 143 -13.20 12.61 -11.54
CA SER A 143 -13.18 13.95 -12.13
C SER A 143 -12.79 13.90 -13.62
N ASN A 144 -11.78 13.09 -13.97
CA ASN A 144 -11.33 12.86 -15.34
C ASN A 144 -11.32 11.36 -15.68
N LEU A 145 -12.27 10.92 -16.52
CA LEU A 145 -12.39 9.52 -16.95
C LEU A 145 -11.34 9.08 -17.99
N SER A 146 -10.51 10.01 -18.46
CA SER A 146 -9.39 9.74 -19.36
C SER A 146 -8.05 9.71 -18.63
N ALA A 147 -8.02 10.02 -17.33
CA ALA A 147 -6.81 9.93 -16.53
C ALA A 147 -6.38 8.47 -16.36
N THR A 148 -5.08 8.27 -16.21
CA THR A 148 -4.45 6.96 -16.00
C THR A 148 -3.56 7.04 -14.77
N ASN A 149 -3.29 5.88 -14.16
CA ASN A 149 -2.40 5.76 -13.00
C ASN A 149 -2.77 6.72 -11.84
N LEU A 150 -4.06 6.81 -11.54
CA LEU A 150 -4.55 7.61 -10.41
C LEU A 150 -4.28 6.88 -9.10
N PRO A 151 -3.85 7.58 -8.03
CA PRO A 151 -3.71 6.97 -6.72
C PRO A 151 -5.07 6.56 -6.15
N GLU A 152 -5.08 5.48 -5.37
CA GLU A 152 -6.26 5.06 -4.62
C GLU A 152 -6.71 6.15 -3.65
N LEU A 153 -8.01 6.36 -3.58
CA LEU A 153 -8.63 7.11 -2.49
C LEU A 153 -8.70 6.21 -1.25
N HIS A 154 -8.76 6.82 -0.08
CA HIS A 154 -9.04 6.12 1.15
C HIS A 154 -10.54 6.15 1.45
N ILE A 155 -11.14 5.00 1.74
CA ILE A 155 -12.51 4.92 2.26
C ILE A 155 -12.48 4.44 3.70
N ASN A 156 -13.42 4.97 4.48
CA ASN A 156 -13.64 4.52 5.85
C ASN A 156 -15.13 4.36 6.13
N ALA A 157 -15.52 3.15 6.55
CA ALA A 157 -16.88 2.79 6.95
C ALA A 157 -16.92 2.62 8.49
N SER A 158 -16.93 3.75 9.22
CA SER A 158 -16.78 3.76 10.69
C SER A 158 -17.95 3.16 11.45
N ASP A 159 -19.18 3.40 10.99
CA ASP A 159 -20.39 3.07 11.75
C ASP A 159 -20.86 1.65 11.47
N LYS A 160 -20.87 1.27 10.19
CA LYS A 160 -21.19 -0.09 9.71
C LYS A 160 -20.11 -0.50 8.72
N PRO A 161 -19.55 -1.71 8.82
CA PRO A 161 -18.55 -2.18 7.87
C PRO A 161 -19.19 -2.50 6.51
N ILE A 162 -18.38 -2.44 5.46
CA ILE A 162 -18.69 -3.00 4.15
C ILE A 162 -18.75 -4.52 4.30
N SER A 163 -19.86 -5.12 3.86
CA SER A 163 -20.05 -6.57 3.86
C SER A 163 -19.67 -7.15 2.50
N ILE A 164 -18.95 -8.27 2.52
CA ILE A 164 -18.45 -8.94 1.32
C ILE A 164 -18.99 -10.36 1.34
N LYS A 165 -19.95 -10.65 0.45
CA LYS A 165 -20.61 -11.95 0.37
C LYS A 165 -20.07 -12.74 -0.82
N PHE A 166 -19.11 -13.62 -0.54
CA PHE A 166 -18.50 -14.45 -1.56
C PHE A 166 -19.51 -15.46 -2.11
N GLN A 167 -19.48 -15.62 -3.44
CA GLN A 167 -20.24 -16.63 -4.18
C GLN A 167 -19.32 -17.78 -4.56
N GLY A 168 -19.86 -19.01 -4.64
CA GLY A 168 -19.10 -20.17 -5.10
C GLY A 168 -17.93 -20.56 -4.18
N VAL A 169 -18.06 -20.35 -2.86
CA VAL A 169 -17.04 -20.74 -1.89
C VAL A 169 -16.91 -22.26 -1.85
N SER A 170 -15.68 -22.76 -1.95
CA SER A 170 -15.35 -24.19 -1.87
C SER A 170 -15.68 -24.74 -0.48
N SER A 171 -16.08 -26.02 -0.43
CA SER A 171 -16.42 -26.69 0.83
C SER A 171 -15.27 -26.65 1.82
N VAL A 172 -15.55 -26.21 3.04
CA VAL A 172 -14.57 -26.18 4.13
C VAL A 172 -14.28 -27.60 4.60
N PRO A 173 -13.00 -28.04 4.67
CA PRO A 173 -12.64 -29.34 5.22
C PRO A 173 -13.15 -29.53 6.65
N ALA A 174 -13.53 -30.77 7.00
CA ALA A 174 -14.00 -31.10 8.33
C ALA A 174 -12.92 -30.79 9.40
N GLY A 175 -13.30 -30.07 10.44
CA GLY A 175 -12.39 -29.65 11.51
C GLY A 175 -11.60 -28.37 11.22
N SER A 176 -11.81 -27.73 10.06
CA SER A 176 -11.21 -26.44 9.72
C SER A 176 -12.21 -25.30 9.81
N VAL A 177 -11.69 -24.07 9.95
CA VAL A 177 -12.51 -22.84 10.01
C VAL A 177 -12.12 -21.95 8.84
N ALA A 178 -13.13 -21.48 8.10
CA ALA A 178 -12.94 -20.48 7.05
C ALA A 178 -12.57 -19.12 7.69
N LYS A 179 -11.47 -18.55 7.23
CA LYS A 179 -10.97 -17.24 7.66
C LYS A 179 -11.07 -16.25 6.49
N CYS A 180 -11.49 -15.04 6.78
CA CYS A 180 -11.33 -13.91 5.88
C CYS A 180 -9.89 -13.44 5.93
N VAL A 181 -9.31 -13.17 4.76
CA VAL A 181 -8.02 -12.48 4.63
C VAL A 181 -8.24 -11.14 3.94
N TRP A 182 -7.64 -10.09 4.48
CA TRP A 182 -7.59 -8.75 3.89
C TRP A 182 -6.13 -8.36 3.70
N PHE A 183 -5.78 -7.90 2.51
CA PHE A 183 -4.47 -7.37 2.20
C PHE A 183 -4.51 -5.85 2.30
N ASP A 184 -3.66 -5.30 3.16
CA ASP A 184 -3.47 -3.86 3.22
C ASP A 184 -2.71 -3.34 1.97
N LEU A 185 -2.51 -2.02 1.91
CA LEU A 185 -1.83 -1.39 0.77
C LEU A 185 -0.38 -1.85 0.62
N ASP A 186 0.26 -2.34 1.68
CA ASP A 186 1.64 -2.84 1.67
C ASP A 186 1.69 -4.36 1.35
N GLY A 187 0.53 -4.97 1.14
CA GLY A 187 0.37 -6.38 0.79
C GLY A 187 0.43 -7.31 1.99
N PHE A 188 0.40 -6.79 3.22
CA PHE A 188 0.41 -7.63 4.42
C PHE A 188 -1.00 -8.19 4.70
N PRO A 189 -1.11 -9.51 4.92
CA PRO A 189 -2.40 -10.14 5.20
C PRO A 189 -2.82 -9.94 6.65
N ASN A 190 -4.09 -9.58 6.84
CA ASN A 190 -4.78 -9.56 8.10
C ASN A 190 -5.93 -10.57 8.07
N PHE A 191 -6.16 -11.25 9.19
CA PHE A 191 -7.13 -12.34 9.27
C PHE A 191 -8.27 -12.03 10.22
N SER A 192 -9.46 -12.52 9.88
CA SER A 192 -10.63 -12.57 10.75
C SER A 192 -11.45 -13.83 10.46
N ASN A 193 -12.38 -14.20 11.34
CA ASN A 193 -13.25 -15.35 11.09
C ASN A 193 -14.34 -14.98 10.07
N ALA A 194 -14.59 -15.87 9.09
CA ALA A 194 -15.68 -15.67 8.15
C ALA A 194 -17.03 -15.93 8.83
N VAL A 195 -17.98 -15.00 8.65
CA VAL A 195 -19.34 -15.17 9.14
C VAL A 195 -20.07 -16.14 8.21
N SER A 196 -20.70 -17.17 8.77
CA SER A 196 -21.40 -18.23 8.03
C SER A 196 -20.54 -18.93 6.95
N GLY A 197 -19.20 -18.84 7.06
CA GLY A 197 -18.25 -19.45 6.13
C GLY A 197 -18.06 -18.74 4.78
N ASN A 198 -18.83 -17.68 4.47
CA ASN A 198 -18.77 -17.01 3.18
C ASN A 198 -18.87 -15.47 3.22
N ILE A 199 -18.97 -14.87 4.41
CA ILE A 199 -19.11 -13.42 4.56
C ILE A 199 -17.89 -12.85 5.29
N CYS A 200 -17.30 -11.81 4.68
CA CYS A 200 -16.24 -10.99 5.28
C CYS A 200 -16.74 -9.57 5.52
N SER A 201 -16.03 -8.83 6.36
CA SER A 201 -16.36 -7.44 6.68
C SER A 201 -15.09 -6.58 6.70
N THR A 202 -15.19 -5.36 6.20
CA THR A 202 -14.07 -4.40 6.15
C THR A 202 -14.56 -2.97 6.38
N ALA A 203 -13.71 -2.14 6.95
CA ALA A 203 -13.95 -0.69 7.01
C ALA A 203 -13.29 0.07 5.85
N GLN A 204 -12.34 -0.55 5.15
CA GLN A 204 -11.43 0.10 4.20
C GLN A 204 -11.41 -0.59 2.83
N GLN A 205 -10.80 0.07 1.86
CA GLN A 205 -10.49 -0.52 0.55
C GLN A 205 -9.43 -1.62 0.64
N GLY A 206 -9.32 -2.42 -0.41
CA GLY A 206 -8.23 -3.40 -0.56
C GLY A 206 -8.69 -4.65 -1.28
N HIS A 207 -7.97 -5.74 -1.02
CA HIS A 207 -8.22 -7.05 -1.59
C HIS A 207 -8.56 -8.04 -0.49
N PHE A 208 -9.57 -8.87 -0.77
CA PHE A 208 -10.23 -9.70 0.22
C PHE A 208 -10.36 -11.12 -0.31
N GLY A 209 -10.13 -12.11 0.53
CA GLY A 209 -10.32 -13.52 0.19
C GLY A 209 -10.90 -14.31 1.35
N ILE A 210 -11.34 -15.53 1.05
CA ILE A 210 -11.67 -16.54 2.07
C ILE A 210 -10.66 -17.66 1.92
N VAL A 211 -10.05 -18.05 3.03
CA VAL A 211 -9.00 -19.05 3.09
C VAL A 211 -9.26 -20.06 4.20
N VAL A 212 -8.62 -21.21 4.07
CA VAL A 212 -8.50 -22.20 5.13
C VAL A 212 -7.03 -22.48 5.39
N GLU A 213 -6.69 -22.78 6.64
CA GLU A 213 -5.34 -23.18 7.01
C GLU A 213 -5.04 -24.54 6.38
N SER A 214 -3.93 -24.61 5.65
CA SER A 214 -3.49 -25.82 4.97
C SER A 214 -2.51 -26.56 5.88
N ASN A 215 -2.86 -27.79 6.25
CA ASN A 215 -1.96 -28.69 6.97
C ASN A 215 -0.82 -29.25 6.08
N ALA A 216 -0.62 -28.69 4.88
CA ALA A 216 0.47 -29.10 4.00
C ALA A 216 1.82 -28.73 4.64
N PRO A 217 2.74 -29.69 4.80
CA PRO A 217 4.09 -29.40 5.26
C PRO A 217 4.70 -28.31 4.38
N ALA A 218 5.35 -27.31 4.99
CA ALA A 218 6.20 -26.40 4.25
C ALA A 218 7.14 -27.23 3.34
N PRO A 219 7.35 -26.85 2.06
CA PRO A 219 8.20 -27.63 1.17
C PRO A 219 9.57 -27.78 1.80
N SER A 220 9.88 -29.01 2.21
CA SER A 220 11.19 -29.37 2.71
C SER A 220 12.23 -29.02 1.64
N PRO A 221 13.36 -28.39 2.00
CA PRO A 221 14.44 -28.17 1.05
C PRO A 221 14.84 -29.52 0.42
N PRO A 222 15.17 -29.55 -0.88
CA PRO A 222 15.46 -30.78 -1.60
C PRO A 222 16.58 -31.57 -0.91
N PRO A 223 16.49 -32.91 -0.86
CA PRO A 223 17.49 -33.73 -0.18
C PRO A 223 18.83 -33.64 -0.92
N SER A 224 19.81 -33.00 -0.27
CA SER A 224 21.21 -33.09 -0.66
C SER A 224 21.70 -34.52 -0.42
N VAL A 225 21.87 -35.26 -1.51
CA VAL A 225 22.53 -36.57 -1.55
C VAL A 225 24.02 -36.38 -1.24
N VAL A 226 24.49 -36.88 -0.09
CA VAL A 226 25.92 -37.19 0.11
C VAL A 226 26.06 -38.43 1.00
N PRO A 227 27.00 -39.36 0.72
CA PRO A 227 27.04 -40.70 1.31
C PRO A 227 27.66 -40.73 2.71
N SER A 228 27.29 -41.76 3.48
CA SER A 228 27.96 -42.15 4.73
C SER A 228 29.45 -42.42 4.54
N PRO A 229 30.23 -42.23 5.61
CA PRO A 229 30.99 -43.37 6.11
C PRO A 229 30.92 -43.55 7.64
N SER A 230 31.11 -44.80 8.00
CA SER A 230 31.18 -45.42 9.32
C SER A 230 32.40 -45.02 10.16
N GLY A 231 32.21 -45.03 11.49
CA GLY A 231 33.18 -45.59 12.43
C GLY A 231 33.92 -44.62 13.36
N GLY A 232 33.91 -44.94 14.66
CA GLY A 232 35.01 -44.59 15.58
C GLY A 232 34.63 -43.74 16.80
N GLU A 233 34.72 -44.35 17.97
CA GLU A 233 34.41 -43.81 19.30
C GLU A 233 35.42 -42.77 19.85
N LYS A 234 34.95 -42.12 20.93
CA LYS A 234 35.65 -41.67 22.15
C LYS A 234 36.35 -40.31 22.18
N GLY A 235 35.85 -39.48 23.10
CA GLY A 235 36.71 -38.81 24.08
C GLY A 235 36.47 -37.31 24.25
N GLY A 236 36.19 -36.90 25.49
CA GLY A 236 36.60 -35.58 25.98
C GLY A 236 35.47 -34.61 26.29
N THR A 237 34.96 -34.68 27.52
CA THR A 237 34.35 -33.54 28.20
C THR A 237 35.34 -32.36 28.25
N SER A 238 34.93 -31.15 27.90
CA SER A 238 34.99 -29.97 28.79
C SER A 238 34.73 -28.65 28.05
N LYS A 239 34.12 -27.72 28.80
CA LYS A 239 34.11 -26.26 28.60
C LYS A 239 32.99 -25.68 27.74
N VAL A 240 31.79 -25.79 28.33
CA VAL A 240 30.84 -24.67 28.43
C VAL A 240 31.55 -23.50 29.12
N TRP A 241 31.88 -22.46 28.35
CA TRP A 241 31.86 -21.02 28.65
C TRP A 241 32.68 -20.30 27.58
N ILE A 242 32.22 -19.12 27.14
CA ILE A 242 32.83 -18.20 26.14
C ILE A 242 32.32 -18.39 24.69
N ILE A 243 31.01 -18.33 24.45
CA ILE A 243 30.44 -17.90 23.13
C ILE A 243 29.29 -16.86 23.31
N VAL A 244 28.94 -16.47 24.54
CA VAL A 244 27.83 -15.51 24.78
C VAL A 244 28.29 -14.03 24.76
N GLY A 245 29.60 -13.77 24.70
CA GLY A 245 30.13 -12.39 24.76
C GLY A 245 30.20 -11.63 23.43
N SER A 246 30.22 -12.30 22.28
CA SER A 246 30.57 -11.65 21.00
C SER A 246 29.36 -11.11 20.22
N VAL A 247 28.20 -11.76 20.32
CA VAL A 247 27.00 -11.37 19.56
C VAL A 247 26.31 -10.15 20.17
N VAL A 248 26.28 -10.04 21.51
CA VAL A 248 25.68 -8.90 22.22
C VAL A 248 26.53 -7.64 22.04
N GLY A 249 27.86 -7.77 22.04
CA GLY A 249 28.78 -6.65 21.81
C GLY A 249 28.67 -6.07 20.40
N GLY A 250 28.54 -6.93 19.37
CA GLY A 250 28.33 -6.49 17.99
C GLY A 250 27.00 -5.77 17.79
N LEU A 251 25.92 -6.29 18.38
CA LEU A 251 24.60 -5.63 18.31
C LEU A 251 24.60 -4.27 19.01
N ALA A 252 25.23 -4.18 20.20
CA ALA A 252 25.36 -2.94 20.94
C ALA A 252 26.16 -1.88 20.17
N LEU A 253 27.27 -2.28 19.53
CA LEU A 253 28.09 -1.37 18.72
C LEU A 253 27.34 -0.86 17.48
N LEU A 254 26.56 -1.72 16.81
CA LEU A 254 25.72 -1.34 15.67
C LEU A 254 24.61 -0.37 16.06
N VAL A 255 23.93 -0.61 17.18
CA VAL A 255 22.92 0.31 17.71
C VAL A 255 23.56 1.66 18.05
N LEU A 256 24.76 1.66 18.66
CA LEU A 256 25.48 2.88 19.01
C LEU A 256 25.89 3.67 17.75
N LEU A 257 26.37 2.99 16.71
CA LEU A 257 26.73 3.59 15.42
C LEU A 257 25.51 4.18 14.70
N ALA A 258 24.39 3.44 14.64
CA ALA A 258 23.14 3.92 14.07
C ALA A 258 22.64 5.17 14.81
N PHE A 259 22.72 5.15 16.13
CA PHE A 259 22.40 6.29 16.99
C PHE A 259 23.28 7.51 16.62
N LEU A 260 24.60 7.32 16.55
CA LEU A 260 25.56 8.37 16.22
C LEU A 260 25.23 9.03 14.86
N VAL A 261 24.92 8.22 13.84
CA VAL A 261 24.54 8.72 12.52
C VAL A 261 23.24 9.53 12.57
N LEU A 262 22.24 9.07 13.33
CA LEU A 262 20.98 9.81 13.53
C LEU A 262 21.20 11.14 14.25
N TRP A 263 22.05 11.17 15.28
CA TRP A 263 22.43 12.41 15.97
C TRP A 263 23.12 13.39 15.03
N LEU A 264 24.11 12.94 14.25
CA LEU A 264 24.82 13.78 13.29
C LEU A 264 23.87 14.32 12.21
N ARG A 265 22.92 13.51 11.73
CA ARG A 265 21.88 13.95 10.79
C ARG A 265 20.96 14.99 11.42
N LYS A 266 20.50 14.78 12.66
CA LYS A 266 19.68 15.76 13.38
C LYS A 266 20.44 17.05 13.64
N TYR A 267 21.72 16.97 14.01
CA TYR A 267 22.57 18.13 14.21
C TYR A 267 22.76 18.92 12.90
N LYS A 268 23.05 18.23 11.79
CA LYS A 268 23.16 18.86 10.47
C LYS A 268 21.84 19.52 10.03
N ARG A 269 20.69 18.88 10.29
CA ARG A 269 19.36 19.48 10.04
C ARG A 269 19.12 20.72 10.90
N ARG A 270 19.44 20.68 12.19
CA ARG A 270 19.33 21.83 13.10
C ARG A 270 20.23 22.98 12.66
N LYS A 271 21.49 22.70 12.29
CA LYS A 271 22.42 23.71 11.77
C LYS A 271 21.92 24.33 10.47
N LYS A 272 21.33 23.54 9.57
CA LYS A 272 20.70 24.04 8.34
C LYS A 272 19.49 24.91 8.64
N MET A 273 18.68 24.54 9.64
CA MET A 273 17.54 25.33 10.08
C MET A 273 17.97 26.67 10.67
N GLN A 274 19.00 26.70 11.52
CA GLN A 274 19.58 27.93 12.06
C GLN A 274 20.19 28.84 10.97
N GLN A 275 20.76 28.26 9.91
CA GLN A 275 21.22 29.04 8.76
C GLN A 275 20.06 29.65 7.96
N MET A 276 18.95 28.91 7.84
CA MET A 276 17.74 29.41 7.18
C MET A 276 17.03 30.48 8.01
N GLU A 277 17.03 30.38 9.35
CA GLU A 277 16.51 31.41 10.25
C GLU A 277 17.32 32.71 10.13
N LYS A 278 18.66 32.64 10.13
CA LYS A 278 19.51 33.83 9.92
C LYS A 278 19.35 34.44 8.54
N ALA A 279 19.09 33.63 7.50
CA ALA A 279 18.84 34.14 6.15
C ALA A 279 17.46 34.81 6.02
N ALA A 280 16.47 34.38 6.81
CA ALA A 280 15.16 35.01 6.87
C ALA A 280 15.19 36.35 7.63
N GLU A 281 16.08 36.51 8.61
CA GLU A 281 16.26 37.77 9.35
C GLU A 281 17.01 38.84 8.54
N VAL A 282 17.74 38.44 7.48
CA VAL A 282 18.43 39.33 6.53
C VAL A 282 17.57 39.69 5.31
N GLY A 283 16.45 38.98 5.10
CA GLY A 283 15.45 39.37 4.10
C GLY A 283 14.72 40.63 4.57
N GLU A 284 14.76 41.70 3.77
CA GLU A 284 14.23 43.03 4.07
C GLU A 284 12.92 43.00 4.87
N ALA A 285 12.94 43.58 6.07
CA ALA A 285 11.74 43.81 6.85
C ALA A 285 10.78 44.71 6.06
N LEU A 286 9.74 44.12 5.46
CA LEU A 286 8.64 44.85 4.87
C LEU A 286 8.12 45.86 5.89
N ARG A 287 8.12 47.15 5.54
CA ARG A 287 7.69 48.23 6.43
C ARG A 287 6.25 47.98 6.89
N MET A 288 6.09 47.62 8.15
CA MET A 288 4.79 47.51 8.81
C MET A 288 4.29 48.91 9.16
N THR A 289 3.11 49.28 8.67
CA THR A 289 2.44 50.50 9.12
C THR A 289 1.29 50.12 10.05
N SER A 290 1.08 50.91 11.11
CA SER A 290 -0.03 50.70 12.04
C SER A 290 -1.27 51.36 11.45
N VAL A 291 -2.33 50.59 11.23
CA VAL A 291 -3.65 51.12 10.87
C VAL A 291 -4.58 50.83 12.04
N GLY A 292 -4.83 51.84 12.86
CA GLY A 292 -5.53 51.67 14.13
C GLY A 292 -4.77 50.74 15.10
N ASN A 293 -5.48 49.78 15.71
CA ASN A 293 -4.91 48.83 16.68
C ASN A 293 -4.26 47.58 16.07
N THR A 294 -4.14 47.50 14.74
CA THR A 294 -3.59 46.34 14.03
C THR A 294 -2.46 46.75 13.10
N LYS A 295 -1.37 45.97 13.10
CA LYS A 295 -0.22 46.16 12.19
C LYS A 295 -0.35 45.20 11.01
N ALA A 296 -0.24 45.71 9.80
CA ALA A 296 -0.30 44.93 8.57
C ALA A 296 0.79 45.38 7.59
N PRO A 297 1.25 44.50 6.67
CA PRO A 297 2.25 44.84 5.67
C PRO A 297 1.66 45.80 4.62
N ALA A 298 2.33 46.93 4.37
CA ALA A 298 1.90 47.90 3.39
C ALA A 298 2.69 47.74 2.07
N ALA A 299 1.98 47.47 0.98
CA ALA A 299 2.56 47.50 -0.36
C ALA A 299 2.69 48.95 -0.84
N MET A 300 3.81 49.29 -1.51
CA MET A 300 4.03 50.61 -2.08
C MET A 300 3.02 50.85 -3.22
N VAL A 301 2.27 51.95 -3.14
CA VAL A 301 1.21 52.30 -4.09
C VAL A 301 1.83 52.72 -5.43
N THR A 302 1.72 51.89 -6.46
CA THR A 302 2.02 52.29 -7.84
C THR A 302 0.79 52.95 -8.44
N ARG A 303 0.82 54.28 -8.59
CA ARG A 303 -0.27 55.07 -9.18
C ARG A 303 -0.05 55.18 -10.69
N THR A 304 -0.83 54.47 -11.50
CA THR A 304 -0.92 54.72 -12.94
C THR A 304 -1.89 55.88 -13.17
N GLN A 305 -1.49 56.88 -13.97
CA GLN A 305 -2.38 57.95 -14.41
C GLN A 305 -3.22 57.46 -15.59
N PRO A 306 -4.56 57.64 -15.56
CA PRO A 306 -5.38 57.42 -16.74
C PRO A 306 -5.24 58.59 -17.71
N ILE A 307 -5.01 58.29 -19.00
CA ILE A 307 -5.07 59.25 -20.10
C ILE A 307 -6.54 59.32 -20.58
N ILE A 308 -7.08 60.53 -20.72
CA ILE A 308 -8.44 60.77 -21.21
C ILE A 308 -8.34 61.24 -22.66
N GLU A 309 -8.93 60.48 -23.58
CA GLU A 309 -9.09 60.88 -24.98
C GLU A 309 -10.43 61.64 -25.13
N ASN A 310 -10.36 62.90 -25.51
CA ASN A 310 -11.52 63.72 -25.88
C ASN A 310 -11.59 63.79 -27.41
N GLU A 311 -12.62 63.20 -28.02
CA GLU A 311 -13.07 63.58 -29.35
C GLU A 311 -14.36 64.40 -29.22
N TYR A 312 -14.24 65.70 -29.47
CA TYR A 312 -15.37 66.56 -29.81
C TYR A 312 -14.94 67.37 -31.04
N MET A 313 -15.62 67.17 -32.17
CA MET A 313 -15.56 68.08 -33.31
C MET A 313 -16.97 68.33 -33.86
N PRO A 314 -17.18 69.52 -34.45
CA PRO A 314 -18.45 70.26 -34.47
C PRO A 314 -19.41 69.88 -35.59
#